data_AF-A0A6P2BVX9-F1
#
_entry.id   AF-A0A6P2BVX9-F1
#
_cell.length_a   1.000
_cell.length_b   1.000
_cell.length_c   1.000
_cell.angle_alpha   90.00
_cell.angle_beta   90.00
_cell.angle_gamma   90.00
#
_symmetry.space_group_name_H-M   'P 1'
#
loop_
_entity.id
_entity.type
_entity.pdbx_description
1 polymer ?
#
loop_
_entity_poly.entity_id
_entity_poly.type
_entity_poly.pdbx_seq_one_letter_code
_entity_poly.pdbx_strand_id
1 'polypeptide(L)'
;MNDIAQALAASVADACARHSDTDAVTASADGGWNPRLWTALEQIGVTTVSVPEEHGGSGGDTAAAVAVLTVLGRYSAGVPLAETALLAGWLLAGCGAPLPDGPLTAAVAGDGLRLHREGGPVVAARHARPRAVGSAVRSRRGARRRPGRPAAPRRIRHPRGGEPGRRAARRRVRRRRGSRRAGA
;
A
#
# COMPACT_ATOMS: atom_id res chain seq x y z
N MET A 1 31.85 5.74 17.21
CA MET A 1 30.46 6.24 17.12
C MET A 1 30.33 7.31 18.20
N ASN A 2 29.91 8.52 17.86
CA ASN A 2 29.92 9.66 18.80
C ASN A 2 28.92 9.44 19.96
N ASP A 3 29.20 9.97 21.15
CA ASP A 3 28.40 9.80 22.37
C ASP A 3 26.95 10.29 22.18
N ILE A 4 26.76 11.37 21.40
CA ILE A 4 25.45 11.91 21.04
C ILE A 4 24.63 10.88 20.24
N ALA A 5 25.25 10.23 19.25
CA ALA A 5 24.58 9.22 18.43
C ALA A 5 24.20 7.99 19.27
N GLN A 6 25.01 7.64 20.27
CA GLN A 6 24.71 6.55 21.20
C GLN A 6 23.54 6.89 22.13
N ALA A 7 23.52 8.09 22.71
CA ALA A 7 22.42 8.56 23.56
C ALA A 7 21.09 8.64 22.79
N LEU A 8 21.16 9.10 21.53
CA LEU A 8 20.01 9.15 20.62
C LEU A 8 19.49 7.74 20.32
N ALA A 9 20.38 6.81 19.95
CA ALA A 9 20.03 5.42 19.67
C ALA A 9 19.41 4.72 20.89
N ALA A 10 19.93 4.97 22.10
CA ALA A 10 19.35 4.45 23.33
C ALA A 10 17.92 4.96 23.56
N SER A 11 17.70 6.27 23.37
CA SER A 11 16.37 6.88 23.52
C SER A 11 15.35 6.30 22.51
N VAL A 12 15.80 6.06 21.28
CA VAL A 12 14.98 5.40 20.24
C VAL A 12 14.71 3.94 20.61
N ALA A 13 15.69 3.22 21.16
CA ALA A 13 15.51 1.84 21.59
C ALA A 13 14.47 1.72 22.70
N ASP A 14 14.47 2.65 23.66
CA ASP A 14 13.48 2.71 24.74
C ASP A 14 12.07 3.03 24.21
N ALA A 15 11.95 3.89 23.20
CA ALA A 15 10.67 4.14 22.53
C ALA A 15 10.19 2.90 21.78
N CYS A 16 11.08 2.21 21.07
CA CYS A 16 10.75 0.98 20.35
C CYS A 16 10.30 -0.13 21.30
N ALA A 17 11.02 -0.33 22.40
CA ALA A 17 10.68 -1.34 23.41
C ALA A 17 9.28 -1.12 24.02
N ARG A 18 8.84 0.14 24.13
CA ARG A 18 7.51 0.48 24.66
C ARG A 18 6.38 0.37 23.64
N HIS A 19 6.67 0.44 22.35
CA HIS A 19 5.63 0.65 21.34
C HIS A 19 5.67 -0.34 20.15
N SER A 20 6.71 -1.16 19.99
CA SER A 20 6.89 -2.10 18.87
C SER A 20 6.70 -3.56 19.31
N ASP A 21 5.58 -3.85 19.96
CA ASP A 21 5.17 -5.24 20.21
C ASP A 21 4.72 -5.94 18.93
N THR A 22 4.55 -7.26 18.99
CA THR A 22 4.16 -8.09 17.83
C THR A 22 2.86 -7.62 17.18
N ASP A 23 1.89 -7.14 17.97
CA ASP A 23 0.61 -6.66 17.47
C ASP A 23 0.80 -5.35 16.68
N ALA A 24 1.60 -4.42 17.19
CA ALA A 24 1.92 -3.18 16.50
C ALA A 24 2.70 -3.42 15.20
N VAL A 25 3.65 -4.36 15.20
CA VAL A 25 4.39 -4.76 13.98
C VAL A 25 3.41 -5.35 12.95
N THR A 26 2.53 -6.25 13.38
CA THR A 26 1.55 -6.89 12.48
C THR A 26 0.57 -5.87 11.91
N ALA A 27 0.07 -4.94 12.73
CA ALA A 27 -0.88 -3.91 12.30
C ALA A 27 -0.30 -2.92 11.27
N SER A 28 1.01 -2.75 11.23
CA SER A 28 1.69 -1.88 10.25
C SER A 28 2.08 -2.59 8.95
N ALA A 29 2.01 -3.93 8.89
CA ALA A 29 2.44 -4.71 7.73
C ALA A 29 1.64 -4.43 6.44
N ASP A 30 0.37 -4.03 6.56
CA ASP A 30 -0.54 -3.77 5.43
C ASP A 30 -0.49 -2.33 4.90
N GLY A 31 0.65 -1.64 5.08
CA GLY A 31 0.87 -0.27 4.59
C GLY A 31 0.39 0.83 5.55
N GLY A 32 0.10 0.47 6.81
CA GLY A 32 -0.05 1.41 7.91
C GLY A 32 1.29 1.70 8.60
N TRP A 33 1.26 2.58 9.59
CA TRP A 33 2.39 2.77 10.50
C TRP A 33 1.89 2.84 11.94
N ASN A 34 2.81 2.68 12.89
CA ASN A 34 2.56 2.77 14.31
C ASN A 34 2.52 4.24 14.76
N PRO A 35 1.34 4.83 15.01
CA PRO A 35 1.25 6.25 15.35
C PRO A 35 1.83 6.55 16.74
N ARG A 36 1.77 5.61 17.69
CA ARG A 36 2.31 5.81 19.04
C ARG A 36 3.82 5.91 19.03
N LEU A 37 4.47 5.01 18.29
CA LEU A 37 5.90 5.08 18.08
C LEU A 37 6.28 6.35 17.31
N TRP A 38 5.52 6.70 16.26
CA TRP A 38 5.78 7.93 15.51
C TRP A 38 5.78 9.18 16.39
N THR A 39 4.75 9.37 17.23
CA THR A 39 4.70 10.49 18.18
C THR A 39 5.91 10.48 19.11
N ALA A 40 6.32 9.32 19.64
CA ALA A 40 7.50 9.24 20.49
C ALA A 40 8.78 9.67 19.74
N LEU A 41 8.94 9.27 18.48
CA LEU A 41 10.09 9.66 17.65
C LEU A 41 10.08 11.16 17.31
N GLU A 42 8.91 11.78 17.10
CA GLU A 42 8.77 13.23 16.95
C GLU A 42 9.23 13.95 18.22
N GLN A 43 8.83 13.47 19.41
CA GLN A 43 9.27 14.07 20.68
C GLN A 43 10.77 13.92 20.93
N ILE A 44 11.40 12.86 20.42
CA ILE A 44 12.86 12.68 20.48
C ILE A 44 13.56 13.60 19.46
N GLY A 45 12.86 14.04 18.40
CA GLY A 45 13.41 14.87 17.34
C GLY A 45 14.07 14.09 16.19
N VAL A 46 13.96 12.77 16.15
CA VAL A 46 14.65 11.97 15.12
C VAL A 46 13.95 11.99 13.76
N THR A 47 12.70 12.47 13.68
CA THR A 47 11.93 12.53 12.43
C THR A 47 12.46 13.54 11.42
N THR A 48 13.30 14.46 11.86
CA THR A 48 13.97 15.48 11.01
C THR A 48 15.49 15.43 11.16
N VAL A 49 16.05 14.29 11.59
CA VAL A 49 17.48 14.14 11.93
C VAL A 49 18.43 14.51 10.80
N SER A 50 18.08 14.29 9.54
CA SER A 50 18.91 14.60 8.37
C SER A 50 18.69 16.00 7.80
N VAL A 51 17.80 16.79 8.40
CA VAL A 51 17.51 18.16 7.96
C VAL A 51 18.37 19.12 8.78
N PRO A 52 19.10 20.06 8.16
CA PRO A 52 19.84 21.09 8.89
C PRO A 52 18.94 21.96 9.78
N GLU A 53 19.50 22.47 10.89
CA GLU A 53 18.74 23.30 11.84
C GLU A 53 18.22 24.59 11.20
N GLU A 54 18.99 25.20 10.28
CA GLU A 54 18.57 26.40 9.56
C GLU A 54 17.38 26.16 8.62
N HIS A 55 17.04 24.89 8.34
CA HIS A 55 15.87 24.46 7.59
C HIS A 55 14.77 23.86 8.49
N GLY A 56 14.86 24.06 9.81
CA GLY A 56 13.88 23.58 10.79
C GLY A 56 14.04 22.12 11.20
N GLY A 57 15.19 21.51 10.90
CA GLY A 57 15.52 20.13 11.29
C GLY A 57 16.29 20.02 12.60
N SER A 58 16.75 18.80 12.91
CA SER A 58 17.58 18.52 14.10
C SER A 58 19.08 18.47 13.83
N GLY A 59 19.52 18.65 12.58
CA GLY A 59 20.95 18.82 12.24
C GLY A 59 21.85 17.63 12.53
N GLY A 60 21.30 16.42 12.62
CA GLY A 60 22.07 15.19 12.85
C GLY A 60 22.92 14.78 11.65
N ASP A 61 24.08 14.19 11.92
CA ASP A 61 24.94 13.65 10.89
C ASP A 61 24.45 12.30 10.36
N THR A 62 25.09 11.80 9.30
CA THR A 62 24.78 10.50 8.71
C THR A 62 24.93 9.35 9.72
N ALA A 63 25.87 9.46 10.65
CA ALA A 63 26.10 8.41 11.65
C ALA A 63 24.92 8.32 12.65
N ALA A 64 24.38 9.46 13.09
CA ALA A 64 23.18 9.53 13.92
C ALA A 64 21.97 8.94 13.18
N ALA A 65 21.75 9.33 11.92
CA ALA A 65 20.68 8.78 11.08
C ALA A 65 20.77 7.24 10.95
N VAL A 66 21.95 6.71 10.65
CA VAL A 66 22.17 5.25 10.53
C VAL A 66 21.99 4.55 11.87
N ALA A 67 22.44 5.14 12.98
CA ALA A 67 22.25 4.57 14.31
C ALA A 67 20.76 4.44 14.66
N VAL A 68 19.97 5.48 14.39
CA VAL A 68 18.51 5.46 14.58
C VAL A 68 17.85 4.39 13.71
N LEU A 69 18.15 4.35 12.41
CA LEU A 69 17.60 3.33 11.50
C LEU A 69 17.97 1.90 11.92
N THR A 70 19.19 1.69 12.41
CA THR A 70 19.64 0.36 12.87
C THR A 70 18.80 -0.11 14.04
N VAL A 71 18.49 0.79 14.99
CA VAL A 71 17.59 0.48 16.10
C VAL A 71 16.18 0.19 15.60
N LEU A 72 15.60 1.05 14.75
CA LEU A 72 14.25 0.81 14.21
C LEU A 72 14.15 -0.54 13.49
N GLY A 73 15.15 -0.90 12.69
CA GLY A 73 15.21 -2.19 11.99
C GLY A 73 15.26 -3.37 12.96
N ARG A 74 16.00 -3.26 14.07
CA ARG A 74 16.08 -4.31 15.10
C ARG A 74 14.72 -4.65 15.72
N TYR A 75 13.85 -3.65 15.86
CA TYR A 75 12.51 -3.80 16.42
C TYR A 75 11.42 -4.01 15.36
N SER A 76 11.78 -4.11 14.07
CA SER A 76 10.82 -4.14 12.96
C SER A 76 9.80 -2.99 13.05
N ALA A 77 10.27 -1.81 13.46
CA ALA A 77 9.42 -0.66 13.72
C ALA A 77 8.73 -0.19 12.43
N GLY A 78 7.41 -0.37 12.35
CA GLY A 78 6.59 0.09 11.23
C GLY A 78 6.33 1.59 11.30
N VAL A 79 7.33 2.41 10.95
CA VAL A 79 7.24 3.88 10.90
C VAL A 79 7.95 4.43 9.66
N PRO A 80 7.47 5.53 9.06
CA PRO A 80 8.01 6.07 7.81
C PRO A 80 9.25 6.97 8.03
N LEU A 81 10.18 6.58 8.92
CA LEU A 81 11.30 7.44 9.30
C LEU A 81 12.29 7.63 8.12
N ALA A 82 12.60 6.56 7.39
CA ALA A 82 13.53 6.63 6.27
C ALA A 82 12.97 7.55 5.16
N GLU A 83 11.68 7.42 4.86
CA GLU A 83 10.97 8.23 3.89
C GLU A 83 10.85 9.69 4.34
N THR A 84 10.58 9.92 5.62
CA THR A 84 10.35 11.26 6.16
C THR A 84 11.66 12.03 6.31
N ALA A 85 12.62 11.50 7.06
CA ALA A 85 13.86 12.19 7.34
C ALA A 85 14.80 12.14 6.13
N LEU A 86 15.16 10.92 5.70
CA LEU A 86 16.31 10.70 4.80
C LEU A 86 15.98 10.91 3.32
N LEU A 87 14.70 10.91 2.96
CA LEU A 87 14.25 11.16 1.60
C LEU A 87 13.58 12.52 1.47
N ALA A 88 12.39 12.69 2.05
CA ALA A 88 11.61 13.92 1.88
C ALA A 88 12.27 15.13 2.55
N GLY A 89 12.67 15.00 3.81
CA GLY A 89 13.34 16.07 4.55
C GLY A 89 14.64 16.50 3.87
N TRP A 90 15.49 15.54 3.49
CA TRP A 90 16.71 15.83 2.74
C TRP A 90 16.45 16.56 1.41
N LEU A 91 15.45 16.12 0.63
CA LEU A 91 15.08 16.77 -0.63
C LEU A 91 14.57 18.20 -0.42
N LEU A 92 13.73 18.43 0.60
CA LEU A 92 13.18 19.75 0.93
C LEU A 92 14.29 20.72 1.36
N ALA A 93 15.20 20.26 2.23
CA ALA A 93 16.37 21.03 2.63
C ALA A 93 17.26 21.37 1.42
N GLY A 94 17.51 20.39 0.55
CA GLY A 94 18.34 20.56 -0.65
C GLY A 94 17.77 21.56 -1.66
N CYS A 95 16.46 21.84 -1.63
CA CYS A 95 15.82 22.85 -2.49
C CYS A 95 15.36 24.11 -1.74
N GLY A 96 15.68 24.24 -0.45
CA GLY A 96 15.27 25.38 0.37
C GLY A 96 13.75 25.51 0.55
N ALA A 97 13.01 24.40 0.44
CA ALA A 97 11.56 24.39 0.60
C ALA A 97 11.17 24.26 2.08
N PRO A 98 9.97 24.76 2.48
CA PRO A 98 9.48 24.60 3.84
C PRO A 98 9.35 23.12 4.21
N LEU A 99 9.75 22.76 5.43
CA LEU A 99 9.56 21.44 6.01
C LEU A 99 8.18 21.37 6.68
N PRO A 100 7.22 20.58 6.16
CA PRO A 100 5.93 20.39 6.82
C PRO A 100 6.05 19.45 8.02
N ASP A 101 5.13 19.58 8.97
CA ASP A 101 5.01 18.65 10.09
C ASP A 101 4.49 17.27 9.66
N GLY A 102 4.83 16.26 10.47
CA GLY A 102 4.31 14.91 10.36
C GLY A 102 5.04 14.03 9.32
N PRO A 103 4.46 12.86 8.99
CA PRO A 103 5.05 11.93 8.03
C PRO A 103 5.17 12.50 6.63
N LEU A 104 6.33 12.32 5.99
CA LEU A 104 6.61 12.78 4.64
C LEU A 104 7.15 11.66 3.77
N THR A 105 7.00 11.82 2.46
CA THR A 105 7.64 10.96 1.46
C THR A 105 7.88 11.76 0.19
N ALA A 106 8.62 11.19 -0.75
CA ALA A 106 8.84 11.78 -2.06
C ALA A 106 8.40 10.83 -3.17
N ALA A 107 7.91 11.40 -4.26
CA ALA A 107 7.59 10.67 -5.48
C ALA A 107 8.02 11.50 -6.68
N VAL A 108 8.50 10.83 -7.73
CA VAL A 108 8.74 11.49 -9.01
C VAL A 108 7.40 11.71 -9.70
N ALA A 109 7.10 12.96 -10.02
CA ALA A 109 5.89 13.31 -10.76
C ALA A 109 6.02 12.90 -12.23
N GLY A 110 4.95 12.28 -12.76
CA GLY A 110 4.79 11.98 -14.18
C GLY A 110 3.31 11.96 -14.55
N ASP A 111 2.98 11.80 -15.84
CA ASP A 111 1.60 11.93 -16.37
C ASP A 111 0.57 11.00 -15.68
N GLY A 112 1.03 9.90 -15.09
CA GLY A 112 0.23 8.94 -14.35
C GLY A 112 0.04 9.23 -12.87
N LEU A 113 0.74 10.21 -12.28
CA LEU A 113 0.60 10.54 -10.86
C LEU A 113 -0.69 11.34 -10.65
N ARG A 114 -1.49 10.93 -9.68
CA ARG A 114 -2.65 11.71 -9.22
C ARG A 114 -2.49 11.98 -7.74
N LEU A 115 -2.54 13.26 -7.40
CA LEU A 115 -2.55 13.75 -6.03
C LEU A 115 -3.99 13.79 -5.56
N HIS A 116 -4.31 13.05 -4.50
CA HIS A 116 -5.58 13.11 -3.82
C HIS A 116 -5.37 13.74 -2.44
N ARG A 117 -6.16 14.76 -2.13
CA ARG A 117 -6.14 15.43 -0.83
C ARG A 117 -7.28 14.87 0.01
N GLU A 118 -6.97 14.10 1.03
CA GLU A 118 -7.91 13.74 2.09
C GLU A 118 -7.67 14.70 3.26
N GLY A 119 -8.45 15.79 3.35
CA GLY A 119 -8.51 16.74 4.48
C GLY A 119 -7.19 17.11 5.20
N GLY A 120 -6.68 18.33 4.98
CA GLY A 120 -5.42 18.82 5.60
C GLY A 120 -4.25 18.90 4.59
N PRO A 121 -2.99 19.11 5.03
CA PRO A 121 -1.81 19.25 4.17
C PRO A 121 -1.36 17.94 3.50
N VAL A 122 -1.91 16.79 3.91
CA VAL A 122 -1.53 15.48 3.38
C VAL A 122 -1.97 15.32 1.92
N VAL A 123 -1.03 14.90 1.08
CA VAL A 123 -1.29 14.58 -0.32
C VAL A 123 -0.97 13.11 -0.56
N ALA A 124 -2.00 12.28 -0.69
CA ALA A 124 -1.84 10.89 -1.08
C ALA A 124 -1.61 10.83 -2.61
N ALA A 125 -0.47 10.31 -3.05
CA ALA A 125 -0.19 10.12 -4.45
C ALA A 125 -0.53 8.68 -4.87
N ARG A 126 -1.37 8.51 -5.90
CA ARG A 126 -1.62 7.20 -6.52
C ARG A 126 -1.10 7.20 -7.94
N HIS A 127 -0.37 6.15 -8.31
CA HIS A 127 -0.08 5.89 -9.72
C HIS A 127 -1.38 5.41 -10.38
N ALA A 128 -1.95 6.22 -11.27
CA ALA A 128 -3.03 5.78 -12.13
C ALA A 128 -2.51 4.63 -12.99
N ARG A 129 -3.10 3.44 -12.86
CA ARG A 129 -2.88 2.40 -13.87
C ARG A 129 -3.57 2.88 -15.15
N PRO A 130 -2.91 2.89 -16.31
CA PRO A 130 -3.59 3.20 -17.55
C PRO A 130 -4.74 2.22 -17.71
N ARG A 131 -5.97 2.75 -17.81
CA ARG A 131 -7.13 1.95 -18.16
C ARG A 131 -6.83 1.39 -19.55
N ALA A 132 -6.73 0.06 -19.68
CA ALA A 132 -6.52 -0.55 -20.99
C ALA A 132 -7.67 -0.12 -21.90
N VAL A 133 -7.42 0.87 -22.76
CA VAL A 133 -8.32 1.18 -23.87
C VAL A 133 -8.17 0.01 -24.81
N GLY A 134 -9.14 -0.91 -24.76
CA GLY A 134 -9.16 -2.06 -25.65
C GLY A 134 -9.18 -1.57 -27.09
N SER A 135 -8.02 -1.56 -27.75
CA SER A 135 -7.95 -1.43 -29.19
C SER A 135 -8.46 -2.74 -29.77
N ALA A 136 -9.76 -2.77 -30.08
CA ALA A 136 -10.32 -3.83 -30.91
C ALA A 136 -9.72 -3.69 -32.31
N VAL A 137 -8.53 -4.25 -32.52
CA VAL A 137 -7.97 -4.50 -33.84
C VAL A 137 -8.86 -5.55 -34.49
N ARG A 138 -9.86 -5.09 -35.24
CA ARG A 138 -10.70 -5.95 -36.06
C ARG A 138 -9.84 -6.42 -37.22
N SER A 139 -9.13 -7.54 -37.05
CA SER A 139 -8.37 -8.15 -38.16
C SER A 139 -9.36 -8.52 -39.26
N ARG A 140 -9.33 -7.81 -40.40
CA ARG A 140 -9.89 -8.32 -41.65
C ARG A 140 -9.06 -9.54 -42.02
N ARG A 141 -9.50 -10.74 -41.63
CA ARG A 141 -8.95 -11.99 -42.18
C ARG A 141 -9.32 -12.03 -43.66
N GLY A 142 -8.36 -11.62 -44.50
CA GLY A 142 -8.39 -11.87 -45.93
C GLY A 142 -8.58 -13.35 -46.21
N ALA A 143 -9.54 -13.66 -47.07
CA ALA A 143 -9.84 -15.00 -47.53
C ALA A 143 -8.60 -15.60 -48.24
N ARG A 144 -7.92 -16.53 -47.58
CA ARG A 144 -6.98 -17.43 -48.26
C ARG A 144 -7.73 -18.66 -48.74
N ARG A 145 -7.86 -18.79 -50.06
CA ARG A 145 -8.31 -20.02 -50.74
C ARG A 145 -7.42 -21.19 -50.32
N ARG A 146 -8.02 -22.27 -49.81
CA ARG A 146 -7.35 -23.55 -49.57
C ARG A 146 -7.32 -24.36 -50.89
N PRO A 147 -6.20 -25.00 -51.26
CA PRO A 147 -6.21 -25.98 -52.35
C PRO A 147 -6.97 -27.25 -51.91
N GLY A 148 -7.63 -27.89 -52.88
CA GLY A 148 -8.56 -28.99 -52.69
C GLY A 148 -7.96 -30.23 -52.02
N ARG A 149 -8.73 -30.83 -51.11
CA ARG A 149 -8.47 -32.14 -50.53
C ARG A 149 -9.36 -33.16 -51.27
N PRO A 150 -8.84 -34.32 -51.72
CA PRO A 150 -9.66 -35.28 -52.44
C PRO A 150 -10.73 -35.89 -51.52
N ALA A 151 -11.89 -36.16 -52.12
CA ALA A 151 -13.10 -36.61 -51.43
C ALA A 151 -12.91 -37.98 -50.77
N ALA A 152 -13.24 -38.07 -49.48
CA ALA A 152 -13.36 -39.34 -48.77
C ALA A 152 -14.77 -39.93 -49.01
N PRO A 153 -14.89 -41.27 -49.16
CA PRO A 153 -16.17 -41.91 -49.49
C PRO A 153 -17.19 -41.79 -48.35
N ARG A 154 -18.44 -41.51 -48.74
CA ARG A 154 -19.60 -41.37 -47.87
C ARG A 154 -19.84 -42.65 -47.08
N ARG A 155 -19.85 -42.57 -45.74
CA ARG A 155 -20.48 -43.58 -44.88
C ARG A 155 -21.70 -43.00 -44.17
N ILE A 156 -22.70 -43.85 -44.16
CA ILE A 156 -24.13 -43.63 -43.92
C ILE A 156 -24.39 -43.33 -42.44
N ARG A 157 -25.30 -42.39 -42.16
CA ARG A 157 -25.78 -42.08 -40.81
C ARG A 157 -26.76 -43.16 -40.34
N HIS A 158 -26.61 -43.61 -39.10
CA HIS A 158 -27.70 -44.19 -38.32
C HIS A 158 -28.18 -43.21 -37.24
N PRO A 159 -29.49 -43.15 -36.93
CA PRO A 159 -30.09 -42.12 -36.08
C PRO A 159 -30.14 -42.50 -34.58
N ARG A 160 -29.87 -41.48 -33.76
CA ARG A 160 -30.45 -41.07 -32.46
C ARG A 160 -31.10 -42.10 -31.52
N GLY A 161 -30.67 -42.05 -30.26
CA GLY A 161 -31.51 -41.96 -29.04
C GLY A 161 -30.80 -40.98 -28.09
N GLY A 162 -31.40 -39.99 -27.42
CA GLY A 162 -32.68 -40.00 -26.69
C GLY A 162 -32.51 -40.88 -25.45
N GLU A 163 -32.49 -40.43 -24.19
CA GLU A 163 -33.38 -39.47 -23.54
C GLU A 163 -32.84 -39.07 -22.12
N PRO A 164 -33.54 -38.15 -21.41
CA PRO A 164 -33.05 -37.31 -20.33
C PRO A 164 -33.60 -37.66 -18.92
N GLY A 165 -33.19 -36.87 -17.92
CA GLY A 165 -33.92 -36.68 -16.66
C GLY A 165 -33.02 -36.77 -15.43
N ARG A 166 -33.19 -36.01 -14.34
CA ARG A 166 -34.32 -35.21 -13.87
C ARG A 166 -33.84 -34.12 -12.90
N ARG A 167 -34.50 -32.96 -12.98
CA ARG A 167 -34.56 -31.90 -11.96
C ARG A 167 -35.45 -32.32 -10.78
N ALA A 168 -35.13 -31.85 -9.57
CA ALA A 168 -36.06 -31.34 -8.53
C ALA A 168 -35.19 -30.82 -7.36
N ALA A 169 -35.16 -29.55 -6.94
CA ALA A 169 -36.20 -28.59 -6.55
C ALA A 169 -37.07 -29.03 -5.36
N ARG A 170 -36.90 -28.34 -4.21
CA ARG A 170 -37.93 -28.00 -3.18
C ARG A 170 -37.24 -27.10 -2.12
N ARG A 171 -37.38 -25.77 -2.14
CA ARG A 171 -38.45 -24.89 -1.60
C ARG A 171 -38.70 -24.99 -0.08
N ARG A 172 -38.21 -23.95 0.62
CA ARG A 172 -38.88 -23.03 1.59
C ARG A 172 -39.94 -23.61 2.53
N VAL A 173 -39.74 -23.36 3.84
CA VAL A 173 -40.81 -23.11 4.81
C VAL A 173 -40.56 -21.78 5.53
N ARG A 174 -41.55 -20.89 5.43
CA ARG A 174 -41.76 -19.67 6.23
C ARG A 174 -42.75 -20.00 7.35
N ARG A 175 -42.49 -19.53 8.58
CA ARG A 175 -43.48 -19.06 9.61
C ARG A 175 -42.67 -18.10 10.51
N ARG A 176 -42.92 -16.80 10.69
CA ARG A 176 -44.08 -15.95 11.01
C ARG A 176 -44.72 -16.24 12.38
N ARG A 177 -44.39 -15.42 13.40
CA ARG A 177 -45.27 -14.48 14.15
C ARG A 177 -44.98 -14.39 15.67
N GLY A 178 -45.19 -13.17 16.20
CA GLY A 178 -45.48 -12.82 17.61
C GLY A 178 -44.36 -11.95 18.20
N SER A 179 -44.43 -10.62 18.38
CA SER A 179 -45.40 -9.68 18.98
C SER A 179 -45.53 -9.76 20.52
N ARG A 180 -45.00 -8.72 21.21
CA ARG A 180 -45.51 -7.98 22.41
C ARG A 180 -44.30 -7.26 23.06
N ARG A 181 -44.26 -5.91 23.16
CA ARG A 181 -44.77 -5.03 24.26
C ARG A 181 -44.25 -5.47 25.64
N ALA A 182 -43.87 -4.64 26.61
CA ALA A 182 -43.66 -3.19 26.79
C ALA A 182 -43.16 -3.00 28.25
N GLY A 183 -42.45 -1.91 28.54
CA GLY A 183 -42.51 -1.16 29.82
C GLY A 183 -41.73 -1.68 31.04
N ALA A 184 -40.67 -0.96 31.40
CA ALA A 184 -40.50 -0.22 32.66
C ALA A 184 -39.24 0.65 32.53
#